data_AF-A0A9D6J6K0-F1
#
_entry.id   AF-A0A9D6J6K0-F1
#
_cell.length_a   1.000
_cell.length_b   1.000
_cell.length_c   1.000
_cell.angle_alpha   90.00
_cell.angle_beta   90.00
_cell.angle_gamma   90.00
#
_symmetry.space_group_name_H-M   'P 1'
#
loop_
_entity.id
_entity.type
_entity.pdbx_description
1 polymer ?
#
loop_
_entity_poly.entity_id
_entity_poly.type
_entity_poly.pdbx_seq_one_letter_code
_entity_poly.pdbx_strand_id
1 'polypeptide(L)'
;MVFLKRTLPLIITFSTGIIMILAFFSGPDVPKLKSLEDEVQKWTQIIFVFTMVLGEVSLLRLNLDKVSRKVDGWGYNLVLVIGFVSMTLLGFIAGFESRIEKGQSYWWIENALVNQKFVTVEGVEIDKDGNATVAVVDQNGEKSTTQTTKLKGSIMAWFSSCEQVVFDGVFKAAQATMFSLLAFFVASASFRAFRVKSKEAVLLMGSAFIVMIGNVPVGNFITELFSKIELGPFNLGFVDIPALKEWIMTYPSSAAQSAILIGAMLGYISASLKVMAGVERSYLGGEN
;
A
#
# COMPACT_ATOMS: atom_id res chain seq x y z
N MET A 1 -31.70 1.38 30.77
CA MET A 1 -32.17 1.57 29.38
C MET A 1 -31.21 0.88 28.41
N VAL A 2 -31.27 -0.45 28.34
CA VAL A 2 -30.38 -1.26 27.47
C VAL A 2 -30.75 -1.08 25.99
N PHE A 3 -32.03 -0.86 25.69
CA PHE A 3 -32.53 -0.65 24.33
C PHE A 3 -31.89 0.55 23.62
N LEU A 4 -31.91 1.73 24.24
CA LEU A 4 -31.41 2.97 23.61
C LEU A 4 -29.89 2.98 23.44
N LYS A 5 -29.14 2.35 24.37
CA LYS A 5 -27.68 2.33 24.34
C LYS A 5 -27.09 1.16 23.54
N ARG A 6 -27.87 0.10 23.27
CA ARG A 6 -27.35 -1.15 22.68
C ARG A 6 -28.14 -1.62 21.47
N THR A 7 -29.46 -1.65 21.54
CA THR A 7 -30.31 -2.17 20.48
C THR A 7 -30.49 -1.16 19.35
N LEU A 8 -30.59 0.13 19.68
CA LEU A 8 -30.77 1.19 18.68
C LEU A 8 -29.54 1.33 17.75
N PRO A 9 -28.28 1.45 18.24
CA PRO A 9 -27.12 1.54 17.35
C PRO A 9 -26.97 0.32 16.45
N LEU A 10 -27.28 -0.86 16.98
CA LEU A 10 -27.19 -2.12 16.27
C LEU A 10 -28.18 -2.22 15.12
N ILE A 11 -29.44 -1.84 15.35
CA ILE A 11 -30.46 -1.80 14.30
C ILE A 11 -30.02 -0.83 13.21
N ILE A 12 -29.50 0.34 13.58
CA ILE A 12 -28.99 1.32 12.62
C ILE A 12 -27.86 0.70 11.79
N THR A 13 -26.83 0.11 12.40
CA THR A 13 -25.72 -0.51 11.66
C THR A 13 -26.16 -1.65 10.75
N PHE A 14 -27.12 -2.45 11.20
CA PHE A 14 -27.66 -3.57 10.42
C PHE A 14 -28.46 -3.08 9.21
N SER A 15 -29.36 -2.11 9.41
CA SER A 15 -30.13 -1.49 8.33
C SER A 15 -29.22 -0.78 7.34
N THR A 16 -28.22 -0.02 7.81
CA THR A 16 -27.22 0.62 6.95
C THR A 16 -26.44 -0.41 6.14
N GLY A 17 -26.02 -1.52 6.75
CA GLY A 17 -25.33 -2.61 6.04
C GLY A 17 -26.18 -3.24 4.92
N ILE A 18 -27.47 -3.49 5.16
CA ILE A 18 -28.38 -4.00 4.12
C ILE A 18 -28.55 -2.98 2.99
N ILE A 19 -28.76 -1.71 3.32
CA ILE A 19 -28.90 -0.64 2.32
C ILE A 19 -27.64 -0.55 1.46
N MET A 20 -26.45 -0.70 2.05
CA MET A 20 -25.18 -0.69 1.31
C MET A 20 -25.02 -1.89 0.38
N ILE A 21 -25.43 -3.09 0.80
CA ILE A 21 -25.42 -4.26 -0.09
C ILE A 21 -26.34 -4.00 -1.29
N LEU A 22 -27.55 -3.50 -1.04
CA LEU A 22 -28.50 -3.18 -2.10
C LEU A 22 -27.96 -2.07 -3.03
N ALA A 23 -27.34 -1.03 -2.48
CA ALA A 23 -26.70 0.05 -3.23
C ALA A 23 -25.55 -0.43 -4.12
N PHE A 24 -24.74 -1.35 -3.62
CA PHE A 24 -23.64 -1.93 -4.38
C PHE A 24 -24.12 -2.74 -5.59
N PHE A 25 -25.19 -3.53 -5.41
CA PHE A 25 -25.73 -4.41 -6.45
C PHE A 25 -26.77 -3.75 -7.40
N SER A 26 -27.24 -2.53 -7.12
CA SER A 26 -28.30 -1.90 -7.92
C SER A 26 -27.90 -1.42 -9.32
N GLY A 27 -26.61 -1.46 -9.66
CA GLY A 27 -26.09 -1.02 -10.95
C GLY A 27 -26.32 0.48 -11.24
N PRO A 28 -25.96 0.96 -12.45
CA PRO A 28 -26.10 2.37 -12.85
C PRO A 28 -27.55 2.83 -13.02
N ASP A 29 -28.49 1.90 -13.19
CA ASP A 29 -29.88 2.18 -13.56
C ASP A 29 -30.70 2.80 -12.42
N VAL A 30 -30.19 2.76 -11.17
CA VAL A 30 -30.84 3.34 -10.00
C VAL A 30 -29.91 4.37 -9.33
N PRO A 31 -29.79 5.59 -9.90
CA PRO A 31 -28.80 6.59 -9.46
C PRO A 31 -28.97 7.03 -8.00
N LYS A 32 -30.21 7.00 -7.47
CA LYS A 32 -30.50 7.35 -6.06
C LYS A 32 -29.94 6.36 -5.04
N LEU A 33 -29.86 5.08 -5.39
CA LEU A 33 -29.32 4.07 -4.49
C LEU A 33 -27.80 4.03 -4.58
N LYS A 34 -27.25 4.25 -5.78
CA LYS A 34 -25.81 4.37 -6.01
C LYS A 34 -25.19 5.58 -5.29
N SER A 35 -25.88 6.72 -5.22
CA SER A 35 -25.37 7.91 -4.52
C SER A 35 -25.15 7.72 -3.01
N LEU A 36 -25.79 6.72 -2.39
CA LEU A 36 -25.56 6.38 -0.98
C LEU A 36 -24.16 5.78 -0.77
N GLU A 37 -23.61 5.10 -1.78
CA GLU A 37 -22.23 4.60 -1.74
C GLU A 37 -21.23 5.76 -1.71
N ASP A 38 -21.42 6.77 -2.57
CA ASP A 38 -20.57 7.96 -2.63
C ASP A 38 -20.64 8.75 -1.31
N GLU A 39 -21.82 8.86 -0.72
CA GLU A 39 -22.01 9.52 0.58
C GLU A 39 -21.29 8.75 1.69
N VAL A 40 -21.48 7.43 1.77
CA VAL A 40 -20.80 6.57 2.75
C VAL A 40 -19.29 6.58 2.56
N GLN A 41 -18.79 6.68 1.32
CA GLN A 41 -17.36 6.81 1.05
C GLN A 41 -16.79 8.11 1.62
N LYS A 42 -17.52 9.23 1.52
CA LYS A 42 -17.13 10.49 2.17
C LYS A 42 -17.08 10.37 3.69
N TRP A 43 -18.11 9.78 4.30
CA TRP A 43 -18.13 9.52 5.75
C TRP A 43 -16.98 8.61 6.19
N THR A 44 -16.69 7.57 5.40
CA THR A 44 -15.59 6.64 5.63
C THR A 44 -14.24 7.36 5.55
N GLN A 45 -14.05 8.24 4.56
CA GLN A 45 -12.85 9.06 4.45
C GLN A 45 -12.65 9.95 5.68
N ILE A 46 -13.72 10.59 6.18
CA ILE A 46 -13.67 11.39 7.41
C ILE A 46 -13.21 10.52 8.59
N ILE A 47 -13.78 9.33 8.77
CA ILE A 47 -13.40 8.39 9.84
C ILE A 47 -11.93 7.95 9.69
N PHE A 48 -11.47 7.68 8.46
CA PHE A 48 -10.09 7.29 8.19
C PHE A 48 -9.09 8.38 8.60
N VAL A 49 -9.38 9.66 8.34
CA VAL A 49 -8.52 10.78 8.77
C VAL A 49 -8.37 10.79 10.30
N PHE A 50 -9.48 10.64 11.04
CA PHE A 50 -9.39 10.56 12.50
C PHE A 50 -8.67 9.31 13.00
N THR A 51 -8.89 8.17 12.35
CA THR A 51 -8.24 6.89 12.69
C THR A 51 -6.73 6.97 12.47
N MET A 52 -6.31 7.62 11.38
CA MET A 52 -4.91 7.84 11.08
C MET A 52 -4.23 8.67 12.18
N VAL A 53 -4.86 9.77 12.61
CA VAL A 53 -4.36 10.59 13.73
C VAL A 53 -4.28 9.79 15.02
N LEU A 54 -5.28 8.96 15.35
CA LEU A 54 -5.24 8.09 16.53
C LEU A 54 -4.08 7.09 16.46
N GLY A 55 -3.81 6.52 15.28
CA GLY A 55 -2.67 5.62 15.05
C GLY A 55 -1.33 6.31 15.28
N GLU A 56 -1.17 7.52 14.75
CA GLU A 56 0.01 8.37 14.94
C GLU A 56 0.23 8.72 16.41
N VAL A 57 -0.81 9.18 17.10
CA VAL A 57 -0.76 9.52 18.53
C VAL A 57 -0.46 8.30 19.38
N SER A 58 -1.03 7.14 19.06
CA SER A 58 -0.76 5.87 19.75
C SER A 58 0.71 5.50 19.65
N LEU A 59 1.27 5.56 18.43
CA LEU A 59 2.68 5.24 18.19
C LEU A 59 3.60 6.23 18.91
N LEU A 60 3.31 7.53 18.85
CA LEU A 60 4.08 8.54 19.57
C LEU A 60 4.03 8.32 21.08
N ARG A 61 2.84 8.12 21.65
CA ARG A 61 2.67 7.89 23.09
C ARG A 61 3.45 6.67 23.56
N LEU A 62 3.35 5.54 22.84
CA LEU A 62 4.06 4.30 23.18
C LEU A 62 5.57 4.49 23.21
N ASN A 63 6.12 5.22 22.24
CA ASN A 63 7.57 5.44 22.15
C ASN A 63 8.04 6.53 23.11
N LEU A 64 7.24 7.58 23.35
CA LEU A 64 7.51 8.60 24.36
C LEU A 64 7.52 8.00 25.78
N ASP A 65 6.59 7.11 26.10
CA ASP A 65 6.55 6.43 27.40
C ASP A 65 7.82 5.58 27.61
N LYS A 66 8.28 4.87 26.56
CA LYS A 66 9.54 4.12 26.59
C LYS A 66 10.75 5.03 26.83
N VAL A 67 10.80 6.19 26.16
CA VAL A 67 11.87 7.19 26.32
C VAL A 67 11.85 7.78 27.73
N SER A 68 10.68 8.19 28.22
CA SER A 68 10.50 8.77 29.55
C SER A 68 10.89 7.79 30.66
N ARG A 69 10.51 6.52 30.52
CA ARG A 69 10.84 5.45 31.47
C ARG A 69 12.26 4.91 31.31
N LYS A 70 13.05 5.39 30.33
CA LYS A 70 14.40 4.93 30.01
C LYS A 70 14.52 3.41 29.93
N VAL A 71 13.55 2.77 29.28
CA VAL A 71 13.59 1.31 29.05
C VAL A 71 14.80 0.94 28.20
N ASP A 72 15.26 -0.31 28.26
CA ASP A 72 16.38 -0.77 27.45
C ASP A 72 16.16 -0.47 25.96
N GLY A 73 17.16 0.17 25.33
CA GLY A 73 17.04 0.65 23.95
C GLY A 73 16.28 1.97 23.77
N TRP A 74 16.05 2.77 24.82
CA TRP A 74 15.36 4.07 24.75
C TRP A 74 15.92 5.01 23.68
N GLY A 75 17.22 4.94 23.40
CA GLY A 75 17.87 5.76 22.36
C GLY A 75 17.26 5.58 20.98
N TYR A 76 16.90 4.34 20.59
CA TYR A 76 16.25 4.08 19.30
C TYR A 76 14.85 4.69 19.23
N ASN A 77 14.10 4.60 20.33
CA ASN A 77 12.77 5.19 20.43
C ASN A 77 12.84 6.73 20.38
N LEU A 78 13.89 7.34 20.93
CA LEU A 78 14.12 8.79 20.82
C LEU A 78 14.37 9.21 19.38
N VAL A 79 15.24 8.50 18.66
CA VAL A 79 15.51 8.77 17.24
C VAL A 79 14.23 8.64 16.41
N LEU A 80 13.42 7.62 16.69
CA LEU A 80 12.11 7.45 16.04
C LEU A 80 11.20 8.66 16.29
N VAL A 81 11.03 9.07 17.55
CA VAL A 81 10.14 10.19 17.91
C VAL A 81 10.60 11.48 17.24
N ILE A 82 11.91 11.77 17.26
CA ILE A 82 12.45 12.96 16.60
C ILE A 82 12.20 12.89 15.08
N GLY A 83 12.49 11.76 14.45
CA GLY A 83 12.26 11.56 13.02
C GLY A 83 10.80 11.73 12.65
N PHE A 84 9.90 11.11 13.41
CA PHE A 84 8.44 11.23 13.23
C PHE A 84 8.00 12.69 13.32
N VAL A 85 8.33 13.39 14.42
CA VAL A 85 7.94 14.78 14.63
C VAL A 85 8.53 15.68 13.54
N SER A 86 9.80 15.49 13.15
CA SER A 86 10.40 16.26 12.07
C SER A 86 9.67 16.05 10.75
N MET A 87 9.35 14.81 10.37
CA MET A 87 8.68 14.52 9.10
C MET A 87 7.24 15.04 9.09
N THR A 88 6.50 14.90 10.18
CA THR A 88 5.14 15.44 10.29
C THR A 88 5.14 16.97 10.21
N LEU A 89 6.05 17.65 10.92
CA LEU A 89 6.15 19.11 10.87
C LEU A 89 6.56 19.62 9.49
N LEU A 90 7.53 18.96 8.85
CA LEU A 90 7.99 19.34 7.52
C LEU A 90 6.91 19.11 6.45
N GLY A 91 6.21 17.97 6.50
CA GLY A 91 5.06 17.71 5.63
C GLY A 91 3.91 18.70 5.84
N PHE A 92 3.69 19.13 7.07
CA PHE A 92 2.70 20.16 7.38
C PHE A 92 3.09 21.52 6.79
N ILE A 93 4.34 21.97 6.99
CA ILE A 93 4.86 23.23 6.43
C ILE A 93 4.79 23.22 4.89
N ALA A 94 5.19 22.11 4.27
CA ALA A 94 5.11 21.90 2.84
C ALA A 94 3.68 22.08 2.28
N GLY A 95 2.66 21.68 3.03
CA GLY A 95 1.26 21.85 2.64
C GLY A 95 0.85 23.32 2.44
N PHE A 96 1.44 24.25 3.20
CA PHE A 96 1.11 25.69 3.12
C PHE A 96 1.79 26.41 1.94
N GLU A 97 2.91 25.90 1.42
CA GLU A 97 3.72 26.53 0.36
C GLU A 97 3.13 26.34 -1.06
N SER A 98 2.03 25.59 -1.19
CA SER A 98 1.42 25.17 -2.47
C SER A 98 0.68 26.27 -3.26
N ARG A 99 0.73 27.55 -2.82
CA ARG A 99 0.21 28.67 -3.61
C ARG A 99 1.23 29.08 -4.67
N ILE A 100 1.11 28.51 -5.87
CA ILE A 100 1.95 28.86 -7.03
C ILE A 100 1.64 30.31 -7.45
N GLU A 101 2.62 31.20 -7.35
CA GLU A 101 2.51 32.59 -7.80
C GLU A 101 3.12 32.76 -9.20
N LYS A 102 2.46 33.55 -10.06
CA LYS A 102 2.97 33.86 -11.41
C LYS A 102 4.25 34.70 -11.32
N GLY A 103 5.28 34.35 -12.10
CA GLY A 103 6.57 35.03 -12.12
C GLY A 103 7.58 34.55 -11.07
N GLN A 104 7.22 33.61 -10.20
CA GLN A 104 8.16 32.96 -9.28
C GLN A 104 8.81 31.74 -9.94
N SER A 105 10.08 31.52 -9.64
CA SER A 105 10.84 30.36 -10.12
C SER A 105 10.69 29.20 -9.14
N TYR A 106 10.38 28.01 -9.67
CA TYR A 106 10.21 26.80 -8.90
C TYR A 106 11.15 25.72 -9.40
N TRP A 107 11.45 24.76 -8.53
CA TRP A 107 12.17 23.57 -8.93
C TRP A 107 11.22 22.59 -9.57
N TRP A 108 11.51 22.21 -10.80
CA TRP A 108 10.85 21.10 -11.45
C TRP A 108 11.55 19.80 -11.06
N ILE A 109 10.81 18.95 -10.34
CA ILE A 109 11.32 17.68 -9.83
C ILE A 109 10.54 16.55 -10.50
N GLU A 110 11.16 15.94 -11.51
CA GLU A 110 10.67 14.70 -12.12
C GLU A 110 11.20 13.47 -11.39
N ASN A 111 12.48 13.50 -11.02
CA ASN A 111 13.16 12.57 -10.12
C ASN A 111 14.23 13.35 -9.37
N ALA A 112 14.11 13.52 -8.04
CA ALA A 112 14.90 14.52 -7.30
C ALA A 112 16.41 14.26 -7.27
N LEU A 113 16.88 13.09 -7.71
CA LEU A 113 18.30 12.72 -7.77
C LEU A 113 18.94 12.89 -9.16
N VAL A 114 18.18 13.07 -10.25
CA VAL A 114 18.74 13.00 -11.62
C VAL A 114 18.45 14.24 -12.47
N ASN A 115 17.25 14.83 -12.39
CA ASN A 115 16.87 15.97 -13.22
C ASN A 115 16.12 17.01 -12.40
N GLN A 116 16.87 17.87 -11.69
CA GLN A 116 16.33 19.09 -11.10
C GLN A 116 16.59 20.24 -12.07
N LYS A 117 15.51 20.81 -12.62
CA LYS A 117 15.61 22.00 -13.48
C LYS A 117 14.91 23.17 -12.81
N PHE A 118 15.54 24.33 -12.87
CA PHE A 118 14.91 25.58 -12.47
C PHE A 118 14.00 26.05 -13.59
N VAL A 119 12.72 26.25 -13.29
CA VAL A 119 11.76 26.70 -14.28
C VAL A 119 10.95 27.88 -13.75
N THR A 120 10.69 28.87 -14.60
CA THR A 120 9.92 30.07 -14.23
C THR A 120 8.49 29.93 -14.72
N VAL A 121 7.53 30.25 -13.85
CA VAL A 121 6.10 30.13 -14.15
C VAL A 121 5.62 31.34 -14.95
N GLU A 122 5.31 31.14 -16.23
CA GLU A 122 4.81 32.19 -17.14
C GLU A 122 3.27 32.29 -17.06
N GLY A 123 2.58 31.16 -16.88
CA GLY A 123 1.12 31.12 -16.78
C GLY A 123 0.58 29.80 -16.24
N VAL A 124 -0.64 29.85 -15.69
CA VAL A 124 -1.41 28.65 -15.31
C VAL A 124 -2.43 28.45 -16.43
N GLU A 125 -2.29 27.36 -17.17
CA GLU A 125 -3.28 26.91 -18.16
C GLU A 125 -4.18 25.87 -17.49
N ILE A 126 -5.49 25.96 -17.72
CA ILE A 126 -6.43 24.95 -17.22
C ILE A 126 -6.60 23.96 -18.36
N ASP A 127 -6.19 22.72 -18.15
CA ASP A 127 -6.35 21.65 -19.13
C ASP A 127 -7.85 21.37 -19.36
N LYS A 128 -8.20 20.76 -20.49
CA LYS A 128 -9.61 20.49 -20.88
C LYS A 128 -10.37 19.61 -19.87
N ASP A 129 -9.63 18.91 -19.00
CA ASP A 129 -10.14 18.07 -17.92
C ASP A 129 -10.30 18.80 -16.57
N GLY A 130 -10.10 20.13 -16.53
CA GLY A 130 -10.27 20.94 -15.31
C GLY A 130 -9.09 20.90 -14.34
N ASN A 131 -7.96 20.30 -14.74
CA ASN A 131 -6.74 20.26 -13.94
C ASN A 131 -5.83 21.46 -14.25
N ALA A 132 -5.33 22.13 -13.21
CA ALA A 132 -4.41 23.26 -13.36
C ALA A 132 -3.01 22.75 -13.74
N THR A 133 -2.61 22.98 -14.99
CA THR A 133 -1.25 22.76 -15.48
C THR A 133 -0.53 24.11 -15.57
N VAL A 134 0.77 24.11 -15.30
CA VAL A 134 1.57 25.33 -15.25
C VAL A 134 2.51 25.32 -16.45
N ALA A 135 2.40 26.34 -17.29
CA ALA A 135 3.35 26.59 -18.36
C ALA A 135 4.63 27.17 -17.73
N VAL A 136 5.71 26.41 -17.82
CA VAL A 136 7.00 26.74 -17.23
C VAL A 136 8.06 26.90 -18.31
N VAL A 137 8.93 27.89 -18.14
CA VAL A 137 10.02 28.20 -19.08
C VAL A 137 11.34 27.79 -18.43
N ASP A 138 12.11 26.92 -19.10
CA ASP A 138 13.46 26.53 -18.69
C ASP A 138 14.44 27.71 -18.84
N GLN A 139 15.60 27.66 -18.19
CA GLN A 139 16.67 28.67 -18.31
C GLN A 139 17.16 28.87 -19.76
N ASN A 140 16.89 27.91 -20.64
CA ASN A 140 17.20 27.94 -22.08
C ASN A 140 16.07 28.54 -22.95
N GLY A 141 14.98 29.02 -22.35
CA GLY A 141 13.83 29.58 -23.07
C GLY A 141 12.84 28.55 -23.64
N GLU A 142 13.01 27.27 -23.30
CA GLU A 142 12.13 26.19 -23.76
C GLU A 142 10.88 26.10 -22.89
N LYS A 143 9.70 26.19 -23.51
CA LYS A 143 8.40 26.15 -22.82
C LYS A 143 7.96 24.71 -22.63
N SER A 144 7.77 24.29 -21.39
CA SER A 144 7.27 22.96 -21.03
C SER A 144 6.03 23.10 -20.15
N THR A 145 5.00 22.29 -20.41
CA THR A 145 3.79 22.26 -19.59
C THR A 145 3.93 21.17 -18.54
N THR A 146 3.84 21.52 -17.25
CA THR A 146 3.97 20.55 -16.15
C THR A 146 2.79 20.64 -15.19
N GLN A 147 2.57 19.58 -14.41
CA GLN A 147 1.55 19.59 -13.37
C GLN A 147 2.05 20.40 -12.17
N THR A 148 1.16 21.13 -11.51
CA THR A 148 1.43 21.89 -10.28
C THR A 148 2.13 21.06 -9.20
N THR A 149 1.86 19.75 -9.15
CA THR A 149 2.46 18.79 -8.20
C THR A 149 3.96 18.56 -8.38
N LYS A 150 4.51 18.85 -9.57
CA LYS A 150 5.94 18.67 -9.89
C LYS A 150 6.78 19.93 -9.66
N LEU A 151 6.14 21.05 -9.30
CA LEU A 151 6.80 22.32 -8.99
C LEU A 151 6.90 22.49 -7.48
N LYS A 152 8.12 22.60 -6.97
CA LYS A 152 8.38 22.77 -5.55
C LYS A 152 9.14 24.08 -5.31
N GLY A 153 8.74 24.83 -4.28
CA GLY A 153 9.51 25.97 -3.79
C GLY A 153 10.93 25.57 -3.38
N SER A 154 11.82 26.52 -3.15
CA SER A 154 13.23 26.25 -2.81
C SER A 154 13.38 25.40 -1.55
N ILE A 155 12.58 25.68 -0.51
CA ILE A 155 12.54 24.92 0.74
C ILE A 155 11.94 23.53 0.51
N MET A 156 10.83 23.45 -0.22
CA MET A 156 10.15 22.19 -0.51
C MET A 156 10.99 21.24 -1.39
N ALA A 157 11.77 21.78 -2.32
CA ALA A 157 12.72 21.03 -3.14
C ALA A 157 13.83 20.43 -2.30
N TRP A 158 14.42 21.22 -1.39
CA TRP A 158 15.45 20.76 -0.46
C TRP A 158 14.93 19.68 0.48
N PHE A 159 13.75 19.86 1.08
CA PHE A 159 13.11 18.85 1.92
C PHE A 159 12.87 17.54 1.17
N SER A 160 12.28 17.61 -0.02
CA SER A 160 12.01 16.41 -0.81
C SER A 160 13.28 15.67 -1.23
N SER A 161 14.38 16.40 -1.40
CA SER A 161 15.69 15.80 -1.66
C SER A 161 16.22 15.07 -0.42
N CYS A 162 16.09 15.67 0.77
CA CYS A 162 16.45 15.01 2.03
C CYS A 162 15.60 13.75 2.30
N GLU A 163 14.28 13.84 2.11
CA GLU A 163 13.36 12.70 2.21
C GLU A 163 13.81 11.57 1.28
N GLN A 164 14.11 11.88 0.02
CA GLN A 164 14.54 10.88 -0.95
C GLN A 164 15.89 10.25 -0.57
N VAL A 165 16.86 11.01 -0.07
CA VAL A 165 18.15 10.45 0.40
C VAL A 165 17.93 9.47 1.56
N VAL A 166 17.07 9.81 2.51
CA VAL A 166 16.73 8.91 3.63
C VAL A 166 15.99 7.68 3.11
N PHE A 167 15.06 7.86 2.19
CA PHE A 167 14.27 6.76 1.63
C PHE A 167 15.14 5.81 0.79
N ASP A 168 15.90 6.33 -0.16
CA ASP A 168 16.72 5.52 -1.07
C ASP A 168 17.96 4.95 -0.38
N GLY A 169 18.60 5.74 0.49
CA GLY A 169 19.81 5.34 1.19
C GLY A 169 19.55 4.42 2.39
N VAL A 170 18.64 4.82 3.29
CA VAL A 170 18.43 4.11 4.56
C VAL A 170 17.28 3.11 4.45
N PHE A 171 16.10 3.57 4.02
CA PHE A 171 14.91 2.73 4.03
C PHE A 171 15.02 1.56 3.06
N LYS A 172 15.39 1.80 1.78
CA LYS A 172 15.55 0.73 0.79
C LYS A 172 16.65 -0.25 1.18
N ALA A 173 17.79 0.24 1.69
CA ALA A 173 18.87 -0.64 2.14
C ALA A 173 18.46 -1.50 3.34
N ALA A 174 17.79 -0.92 4.34
CA ALA A 174 17.27 -1.66 5.50
C ALA A 174 16.18 -2.66 5.09
N GLN A 175 15.33 -2.30 4.13
CA GLN A 175 14.32 -3.20 3.59
C GLN A 175 14.99 -4.39 2.87
N ALA A 176 16.05 -4.14 2.10
CA ALA A 176 16.83 -5.19 1.45
C ALA A 176 17.50 -6.14 2.46
N THR A 177 18.03 -5.64 3.58
CA THR A 177 18.61 -6.50 4.64
C THR A 177 17.53 -7.35 5.31
N MET A 178 16.35 -6.78 5.58
CA MET A 178 15.20 -7.54 6.10
C MET A 178 14.75 -8.64 5.13
N PHE A 179 14.65 -8.34 3.83
CA PHE A 179 14.29 -9.34 2.82
C PHE A 179 15.36 -10.42 2.66
N SER A 180 16.64 -10.07 2.74
CA SER A 180 17.74 -11.03 2.69
C SER A 180 17.69 -12.01 3.86
N LEU A 181 17.50 -11.49 5.09
CA LEU A 181 17.31 -12.32 6.28
C LEU A 181 16.07 -13.21 6.14
N LEU A 182 14.94 -12.63 5.70
CA LEU A 182 13.71 -13.37 5.49
C LEU A 182 13.90 -14.51 4.47
N ALA A 183 14.61 -14.26 3.36
CA ALA A 183 14.89 -15.28 2.36
C ALA A 183 15.68 -16.45 2.95
N PHE A 184 16.70 -16.17 3.78
CA PHE A 184 17.45 -17.21 4.48
C PHE A 184 16.58 -18.00 5.46
N PHE A 185 15.75 -17.33 6.26
CA PHE A 185 14.84 -17.98 7.19
C PHE A 185 13.77 -18.81 6.49
N VAL A 186 13.19 -18.31 5.41
CA VAL A 186 12.23 -19.04 4.57
C VAL A 186 12.91 -20.27 3.99
N ALA A 187 14.09 -20.13 3.37
CA ALA A 187 14.82 -21.28 2.82
C ALA A 187 15.12 -22.34 3.89
N SER A 188 15.56 -21.93 5.09
CA SER A 188 15.84 -22.83 6.22
C SER A 188 14.56 -23.50 6.77
N ALA A 189 13.50 -22.72 6.99
CA ALA A 189 12.21 -23.21 7.47
C ALA A 189 11.56 -24.15 6.47
N SER A 190 11.63 -23.82 5.18
CA SER A 190 11.20 -24.64 4.07
C SER A 190 12.00 -25.95 4.04
N PHE A 191 13.35 -25.92 4.06
CA PHE A 191 14.17 -27.14 4.12
C PHE A 191 13.83 -28.05 5.31
N ARG A 192 13.55 -27.47 6.48
CA ARG A 192 13.09 -28.22 7.67
C ARG A 192 11.66 -28.75 7.51
N ALA A 193 10.75 -27.97 6.93
CA ALA A 193 9.37 -28.38 6.64
C ALA A 193 9.30 -29.46 5.55
N PHE A 194 10.26 -29.47 4.61
CA PHE A 194 10.42 -30.47 3.56
C PHE A 194 10.94 -31.81 4.07
N ARG A 195 11.30 -31.93 5.36
CA ARG A 195 11.59 -33.22 6.01
C ARG A 195 10.31 -33.95 6.48
N VAL A 196 9.18 -33.76 5.79
CA VAL A 196 7.90 -34.43 6.07
C VAL A 196 7.37 -35.15 4.82
N LYS A 197 6.99 -36.42 5.00
CA LYS A 197 6.64 -37.45 4.01
C LYS A 197 5.23 -37.32 3.37
N SER A 198 4.66 -36.12 3.22
CA SER A 198 3.30 -35.98 2.64
C SER A 198 3.33 -35.64 1.15
N LYS A 199 2.40 -36.22 0.38
CA LYS A 199 2.32 -36.00 -1.08
C LYS A 199 1.94 -34.55 -1.41
N GLU A 200 1.20 -33.91 -0.51
CA GLU A 200 0.73 -32.53 -0.62
C GLU A 200 1.87 -31.53 -0.46
N ALA A 201 2.78 -31.77 0.49
CA ALA A 201 3.93 -30.89 0.72
C ALA A 201 4.91 -30.91 -0.47
N VAL A 202 5.09 -32.06 -1.10
CA VAL A 202 5.92 -32.22 -2.31
C VAL A 202 5.30 -31.47 -3.49
N LEU A 203 3.97 -31.56 -3.67
CA LEU A 203 3.27 -30.85 -4.74
C LEU A 203 3.37 -29.33 -4.57
N LEU A 204 3.17 -28.83 -3.35
CA LEU A 204 3.32 -27.41 -3.01
C LEU A 204 4.77 -26.92 -3.20
N MET A 205 5.76 -27.74 -2.86
CA MET A 205 7.16 -27.40 -3.06
C MET A 205 7.51 -27.31 -4.55
N GLY A 206 7.06 -28.29 -5.34
CA GLY A 206 7.27 -28.31 -6.78
C GLY A 206 6.67 -27.07 -7.46
N SER A 207 5.44 -26.72 -7.11
CA SER A 207 4.79 -25.52 -7.66
C SER A 207 5.50 -24.22 -7.26
N ALA A 208 5.91 -24.09 -6.00
CA ALA A 208 6.66 -22.93 -5.53
C ALA A 208 8.03 -22.77 -6.23
N PHE A 209 8.74 -23.88 -6.44
CA PHE A 209 10.03 -23.86 -7.12
C PHE A 209 9.91 -23.45 -8.60
N ILE A 210 8.89 -23.98 -9.31
CA ILE A 210 8.60 -23.60 -10.70
C ILE A 210 8.28 -22.10 -10.80
N VAL A 211 7.42 -21.59 -9.92
CA VAL A 211 7.06 -20.15 -9.88
C VAL A 211 8.28 -19.28 -9.55
N MET A 212 9.15 -19.73 -8.65
CA MET A 212 10.37 -19.00 -8.28
C MET A 212 11.32 -18.88 -9.47
N ILE A 213 11.55 -19.95 -10.23
CA ILE A 213 12.39 -19.91 -11.43
C ILE A 213 11.76 -19.01 -12.51
N GLY A 214 10.44 -19.06 -12.70
CA GLY A 214 9.73 -18.20 -13.66
C GLY A 214 9.68 -16.71 -13.30
N ASN A 215 10.12 -16.31 -12.10
CA ASN A 215 10.26 -14.90 -11.70
C ASN A 215 11.68 -14.34 -11.88
N VAL A 216 12.68 -15.20 -12.06
CA VAL A 216 14.08 -14.78 -12.21
C VAL A 216 14.44 -14.78 -13.71
N PRO A 217 15.27 -13.84 -14.20
CA PRO A 217 15.72 -13.82 -15.61
C PRO A 217 16.34 -15.14 -16.10
N VAL A 218 16.85 -15.96 -15.18
CA VAL A 218 17.35 -17.32 -15.41
C VAL A 218 16.29 -18.24 -16.03
N GLY A 219 15.01 -18.05 -15.71
CA GLY A 219 13.92 -18.84 -16.29
C GLY A 219 13.86 -18.76 -17.82
N ASN A 220 14.12 -17.59 -18.39
CA ASN A 220 14.14 -17.39 -19.84
C ASN A 220 15.37 -18.07 -20.47
N PHE A 221 16.55 -17.94 -19.85
CA PHE A 221 17.76 -18.62 -20.31
C PHE A 221 17.62 -20.14 -20.28
N ILE A 222 16.93 -20.69 -19.27
CA ILE A 222 16.64 -22.13 -19.19
C ILE A 222 15.71 -22.56 -20.32
N THR A 223 14.62 -21.82 -20.56
CA THR A 223 13.70 -22.10 -21.66
C THR A 223 14.40 -22.03 -23.03
N GLU A 224 15.25 -21.03 -23.24
CA GLU A 224 16.06 -20.90 -24.47
C GLU A 224 17.11 -22.03 -24.62
N LEU A 225 17.65 -22.54 -23.52
CA LEU A 225 18.57 -23.67 -23.53
C LEU A 225 17.83 -24.97 -23.88
N PHE A 226 16.65 -25.18 -23.30
CA PHE A 226 15.80 -26.35 -23.59
C PHE A 226 15.23 -26.33 -25.01
N SER A 227 14.93 -25.15 -25.56
CA SER A 227 14.47 -25.03 -26.95
C SER A 227 15.59 -25.24 -27.98
N LYS A 228 16.86 -25.03 -27.61
CA LYS A 228 18.05 -25.31 -28.45
C LYS A 228 18.53 -26.76 -28.41
N ILE A 229 18.09 -27.56 -27.44
CA ILE A 229 18.42 -28.99 -27.34
C ILE A 229 17.37 -29.79 -28.14
N GLU A 230 17.63 -29.97 -29.44
CA GLU A 230 16.84 -30.86 -30.30
C GLU A 230 17.19 -32.34 -30.02
N LEU A 231 16.57 -32.93 -29.01
CA LEU A 231 16.61 -34.37 -28.75
C LEU A 231 15.64 -35.13 -29.68
N GLY A 232 15.91 -35.11 -30.99
CA GLY A 232 15.16 -35.92 -31.97
C GLY A 232 13.63 -35.73 -31.89
N PRO A 233 12.80 -36.80 -31.98
CA PRO A 233 11.34 -36.68 -32.09
C PRO A 233 10.62 -36.14 -30.83
N PHE A 234 11.34 -35.76 -29.77
CA PHE A 234 10.80 -35.10 -28.59
C PHE A 234 11.23 -33.64 -28.56
N ASN A 235 10.46 -32.77 -29.22
CA ASN A 235 10.66 -31.33 -29.14
C ASN A 235 10.22 -30.86 -27.73
N LEU A 236 11.17 -30.39 -26.90
CA LEU A 236 10.93 -29.87 -25.54
C LEU A 236 10.32 -28.46 -25.52
N GLY A 237 9.87 -27.93 -26.66
CA GLY A 237 9.15 -26.66 -26.78
C GLY A 237 7.79 -26.57 -26.05
N PHE A 238 7.41 -27.59 -25.28
CA PHE A 238 6.26 -27.54 -24.36
C PHE A 238 6.63 -27.04 -22.95
N VAL A 239 7.91 -26.88 -22.62
CA VAL A 239 8.37 -26.46 -21.29
C VAL A 239 8.76 -24.98 -21.28
N ASP A 240 7.79 -24.10 -21.49
CA ASP A 240 7.95 -22.67 -21.22
C ASP A 240 7.78 -22.43 -19.71
N ILE A 241 8.89 -22.43 -18.97
CA ILE A 241 8.89 -22.15 -17.52
C ILE A 241 8.16 -20.83 -17.18
N PRO A 242 8.31 -19.73 -17.94
CA PRO A 242 7.53 -18.51 -17.72
C PRO A 242 6.02 -18.71 -17.90
N ALA A 243 5.58 -19.46 -18.92
CA ALA A 243 4.16 -19.72 -19.19
C ALA A 243 3.51 -20.61 -18.11
N LEU A 244 4.25 -21.60 -17.60
CA LEU A 244 3.81 -22.41 -16.47
C LEU A 244 3.64 -21.58 -15.20
N LYS A 245 4.60 -20.69 -14.93
CA LYS A 245 4.50 -19.73 -13.83
C LYS A 245 3.29 -18.82 -14.00
N GLU A 246 3.05 -18.30 -15.20
CA GLU A 246 1.88 -17.47 -15.49
C GLU A 246 0.57 -18.24 -15.26
N TRP A 247 0.47 -19.47 -15.74
CA TRP A 247 -0.70 -20.31 -15.51
C TRP A 247 -0.98 -20.55 -14.01
N ILE A 248 0.05 -20.89 -13.22
CA ILE A 248 -0.08 -21.09 -11.77
C ILE A 248 -0.56 -19.80 -11.08
N MET A 249 -0.01 -18.65 -11.47
CA MET A 249 -0.34 -17.36 -10.88
C MET A 249 -1.74 -16.87 -11.28
N THR A 250 -2.15 -17.09 -12.53
CA THR A 250 -3.42 -16.60 -13.07
C THR A 250 -4.61 -17.43 -12.62
N TYR A 251 -4.48 -18.76 -12.56
CA TYR A 251 -5.61 -19.64 -12.27
C TYR A 251 -5.63 -20.12 -10.81
N PRO A 252 -4.79 -21.09 -10.36
CA PRO A 252 -4.79 -21.55 -8.96
C PRO A 252 -4.57 -20.45 -7.92
N SER A 253 -3.56 -19.59 -8.12
CA SER A 253 -3.23 -18.56 -7.13
C SER A 253 -4.34 -17.52 -7.01
N SER A 254 -4.90 -17.04 -8.13
CA SER A 254 -6.03 -16.10 -8.12
C SER A 254 -7.27 -16.70 -7.45
N ALA A 255 -7.58 -17.96 -7.74
CA ALA A 255 -8.68 -18.68 -7.08
C ALA A 255 -8.45 -18.81 -5.56
N ALA A 256 -7.22 -19.13 -5.14
CA ALA A 256 -6.86 -19.23 -3.73
C ALA A 256 -6.95 -17.87 -3.01
N GLN A 257 -6.46 -16.79 -3.62
CA GLN A 257 -6.59 -15.43 -3.08
C GLN A 257 -8.05 -15.03 -2.92
N SER A 258 -8.89 -15.35 -3.90
CA SER A 258 -10.33 -15.11 -3.84
C SER A 258 -10.98 -15.88 -2.69
N ALA A 259 -10.64 -17.16 -2.50
CA ALA A 259 -11.14 -17.97 -1.40
C ALA A 259 -10.72 -17.44 -0.03
N ILE A 260 -9.46 -17.01 0.12
CA ILE A 260 -8.95 -16.40 1.36
C ILE A 260 -9.70 -15.10 1.65
N LEU A 261 -9.90 -14.24 0.65
CA LEU A 261 -10.61 -12.98 0.81
C LEU A 261 -12.07 -13.22 1.23
N ILE A 262 -12.78 -14.13 0.56
CA ILE A 262 -14.15 -14.50 0.92
C ILE A 262 -14.19 -15.04 2.36
N GLY A 263 -13.27 -15.92 2.73
CA GLY A 263 -13.17 -16.45 4.09
C GLY A 263 -12.93 -15.37 5.14
N ALA A 264 -12.02 -14.43 4.86
CA ALA A 264 -11.75 -13.30 5.74
C ALA A 264 -12.98 -12.39 5.89
N MET A 265 -13.67 -12.08 4.78
CA MET A 265 -14.89 -11.26 4.80
C MET A 265 -16.02 -11.93 5.58
N LEU A 266 -16.25 -13.23 5.39
CA LEU A 266 -17.21 -13.99 6.18
C LEU A 266 -16.82 -14.01 7.67
N GLY A 267 -15.51 -14.09 7.98
CA GLY A 267 -14.98 -13.96 9.33
C GLY A 267 -15.30 -12.59 9.96
N TYR A 268 -15.06 -11.49 9.22
CA TYR A 268 -15.40 -10.13 9.67
C TYR A 268 -16.91 -9.94 9.88
N ILE A 269 -17.73 -10.46 8.97
CA ILE A 269 -19.20 -10.44 9.10
C ILE A 269 -19.64 -11.26 10.31
N SER A 270 -19.05 -12.43 10.52
CA SER A 270 -19.34 -13.28 11.68
C SER A 270 -18.99 -12.59 13.00
N ALA A 271 -17.79 -12.01 13.11
CA ALA A 271 -17.37 -11.26 14.29
C ALA A 271 -18.31 -10.06 14.55
N SER A 272 -18.65 -9.32 13.50
CA SER A 272 -19.59 -8.20 13.58
C SER A 272 -20.98 -8.65 14.05
N LEU A 273 -21.50 -9.76 13.52
CA LEU A 273 -22.78 -10.35 13.92
C LEU A 273 -22.77 -10.83 15.38
N LYS A 274 -21.68 -11.43 15.86
CA LYS A 274 -21.56 -11.86 17.26
C LYS A 274 -21.54 -10.68 18.24
N VAL A 275 -20.87 -9.60 17.85
CA VAL A 275 -20.88 -8.33 18.60
C VAL A 275 -22.30 -7.75 18.62
N MET A 276 -22.97 -7.71 17.47
CA MET A 276 -24.36 -7.26 17.38
C MET A 276 -25.28 -8.13 18.25
N ALA A 277 -25.32 -9.44 18.02
CA ALA A 277 -26.15 -10.36 18.80
C ALA A 277 -25.84 -10.36 20.32
N GLY A 278 -24.76 -9.68 20.75
CA GLY A 278 -24.38 -9.52 22.16
C GLY A 278 -23.80 -10.81 22.75
N VAL A 279 -23.37 -11.72 21.88
CA VAL A 279 -22.72 -13.00 22.21
C VAL A 279 -21.25 -12.74 22.58
N GLU A 280 -20.56 -11.88 21.85
CA GLU A 280 -19.22 -11.42 22.21
C GLU A 280 -19.28 -10.11 22.99
N ARG A 281 -19.02 -10.19 24.30
CA ARG A 281 -18.97 -9.03 25.22
C ARG A 281 -17.54 -8.52 25.48
N SER A 282 -16.55 -8.95 24.69
CA SER A 282 -15.12 -8.69 24.95
C SER A 282 -14.78 -7.20 25.06
N TYR A 283 -15.43 -6.32 24.28
CA TYR A 283 -15.25 -4.87 24.37
C TYR A 283 -15.93 -4.20 25.58
N LEU A 284 -16.72 -4.94 26.38
CA LEU A 284 -17.45 -4.42 27.54
C LEU A 284 -16.74 -4.69 28.89
N GLY A 285 -15.51 -5.23 28.88
CA GLY A 285 -14.74 -5.46 30.11
C GLY A 285 -15.43 -6.42 31.09
N GLY A 286 -16.21 -7.37 30.59
CA GLY A 286 -16.79 -8.42 31.42
C GLY A 286 -15.73 -9.46 31.75
N GLU A 287 -15.33 -9.56 33.02
CA GLU A 287 -14.72 -10.77 33.56
C GLU A 287 -15.61 -11.98 33.26
N ASN A 288 -14.94 -13.08 32.94
CA ASN A 288 -15.52 -14.38 32.54
C ASN A 288 -16.66 -14.85 33.45
#